data_AF-A0A814BDA8-F1
#
_entry.id   AF-A0A814BDA8-F1
#
_cell.length_a   1.000
_cell.length_b   1.000
_cell.length_c   1.000
_cell.angle_alpha   90.00
_cell.angle_beta   90.00
_cell.angle_gamma   90.00
#
_symmetry.space_group_name_H-M   'P 1'
#
loop_
_entity.id
_entity.type
_entity.pdbx_description
1 polymer ?
#
loop_
_entity_poly.entity_id
_entity_poly.type
_entity_poly.pdbx_seq_one_letter_code
_entity_poly.pdbx_strand_id
1 'polypeptide(L)'
;MELERQIRRPISSIVDVIADTSTEYFGSATLSDAKSELVIPAVKSGGSVTDIFTRFNSHQDSTKNFCLTDILMCTTAAPTYFPAYQFNSSVYVDGGVQANIPAMIAYDHASKSYPHYDRNRVRLLSLGTGDYVPDPLNLNANRNLLFWARNHQSVFKILMDGPQNNIDLHLNSVLGDNYYRWQIWLENPIDLDDIQDKSINRLIDLAHGHLEEMEAYDNRHRLGCLIEKFRS
;
A
#
# COMPACT_ATOMS: atom_id res chain seq x y z
N MET A 1 27.63 28.32 -1.53
CA MET A 1 28.33 27.02 -1.47
C MET A 1 28.03 26.42 -0.10
N GLU A 2 26.74 26.18 0.13
CA GLU A 2 26.18 25.96 1.46
C GLU A 2 24.88 25.18 1.25
N LEU A 3 25.03 23.89 0.97
CA LEU A 3 23.89 22.97 0.78
C LEU A 3 24.29 21.52 1.09
N GLU A 4 25.03 21.30 2.18
CA GLU A 4 25.32 19.95 2.68
C GLU A 4 25.24 19.96 4.20
N ARG A 5 24.03 19.78 4.74
CA ARG A 5 23.79 19.33 6.12
C ARG A 5 22.31 19.00 6.37
N GLN A 6 21.72 18.17 5.50
CA GLN A 6 20.73 17.21 6.00
C GLN A 6 21.51 15.95 6.32
N ILE A 7 21.69 15.69 7.62
CA ILE A 7 22.32 14.48 8.14
C ILE A 7 21.45 13.30 7.67
N ARG A 8 21.79 12.69 6.54
CA ARG A 8 21.29 11.36 6.19
C ARG A 8 21.79 10.44 7.28
N ARG A 9 20.91 10.06 8.20
CA ARG A 9 21.18 9.02 9.19
C ARG A 9 21.68 7.78 8.42
N PRO A 10 22.69 7.04 8.93
CA PRO A 10 23.16 5.85 8.24
C PRO A 10 21.98 4.91 8.00
N ILE A 11 21.90 4.33 6.80
CA ILE A 11 20.79 3.47 6.35
C ILE A 11 20.53 2.31 7.33
N SER A 12 21.55 1.85 8.08
CA SER A 12 21.37 0.88 9.16
C SER A 12 20.45 1.39 10.28
N SER A 13 20.63 2.64 10.71
CA SER A 13 19.87 3.20 11.83
C SER A 13 18.38 3.42 11.56
N ILE A 14 17.95 3.54 10.31
CA ILE A 14 16.52 3.68 9.99
C ILE A 14 15.82 2.31 9.95
N VAL A 15 16.53 1.26 9.51
CA VAL A 15 16.06 -0.12 9.56
C VAL A 15 15.91 -0.55 11.01
N ASP A 16 16.88 -0.22 11.85
CA ASP A 16 16.82 -0.48 13.30
C ASP A 16 15.60 0.20 13.93
N VAL A 17 15.30 1.46 13.57
CA VAL A 17 14.11 2.17 14.07
C VAL A 17 12.81 1.48 13.67
N ILE A 18 12.67 1.01 12.42
CA ILE A 18 11.45 0.29 12.00
C ILE A 18 11.34 -1.05 12.72
N ALA A 19 12.45 -1.78 12.88
CA ALA A 19 12.48 -3.05 13.58
C ALA A 19 12.14 -2.89 15.08
N ASP A 20 12.73 -1.89 15.74
CA ASP A 20 12.50 -1.56 17.14
C ASP A 20 11.05 -1.13 17.37
N THR A 21 10.54 -0.23 16.53
CA THR A 21 9.14 0.24 16.60
C THR A 21 8.18 -0.92 16.36
N SER A 22 8.43 -1.76 15.35
CA SER A 22 7.60 -2.94 15.08
C SER A 22 7.61 -3.92 16.26
N THR A 23 8.78 -4.12 16.88
CA THR A 23 8.93 -4.97 18.07
C THR A 23 8.22 -4.37 19.29
N GLU A 24 8.22 -3.05 19.45
CA GLU A 24 7.49 -2.36 20.51
C GLU A 24 5.97 -2.60 20.40
N TYR A 25 5.40 -2.47 19.20
CA TYR A 25 3.95 -2.63 18.99
C TYR A 25 3.49 -4.09 18.88
N PHE A 26 4.27 -4.95 18.24
CA PHE A 26 3.85 -6.32 17.91
C PHE A 26 4.55 -7.39 18.75
N GLY A 27 5.65 -7.06 19.44
CA GLY A 27 6.38 -8.00 20.28
C GLY A 27 6.79 -9.27 19.53
N SER A 28 6.43 -10.42 20.09
CA SER A 28 6.67 -11.74 19.48
C SER A 28 5.46 -12.28 18.71
N ALA A 29 4.49 -11.43 18.35
CA ALA A 29 3.30 -11.87 17.62
C ALA A 29 3.65 -12.42 16.24
N THR A 30 2.98 -13.48 15.86
CA THR A 30 3.12 -14.18 14.58
C THR A 30 1.88 -13.98 13.71
N LEU A 31 1.95 -14.36 12.43
CA LEU A 31 0.78 -14.36 11.54
C LEU A 31 -0.42 -15.12 12.13
N SER A 32 -0.18 -16.26 12.78
CA SER A 32 -1.24 -17.08 13.35
C SER A 32 -2.00 -16.41 14.50
N ASP A 33 -1.34 -15.47 15.20
CA ASP A 33 -1.92 -14.71 16.33
C ASP A 33 -2.90 -13.63 15.87
N ALA A 34 -2.89 -13.27 14.58
CA ALA A 34 -3.83 -12.29 14.05
C ALA A 34 -5.29 -12.78 14.19
N LYS A 35 -6.18 -11.84 14.54
CA LYS A 35 -7.62 -12.13 14.76
C LYS A 35 -8.42 -12.29 13.46
N SER A 36 -7.90 -11.72 12.37
CA SER A 36 -8.48 -11.79 11.03
C SER A 36 -7.47 -12.31 10.04
N GLU A 37 -7.94 -12.69 8.85
CA GLU A 37 -7.04 -13.01 7.75
C GLU A 37 -6.17 -11.79 7.42
N LEU A 38 -4.87 -12.04 7.24
CA LEU A 38 -3.90 -11.06 6.75
C LEU A 38 -3.44 -11.50 5.37
N VAL A 39 -3.25 -10.54 4.47
CA VAL A 39 -2.74 -10.76 3.11
C VAL A 39 -1.71 -9.67 2.82
N ILE A 40 -0.44 -9.96 3.06
CA ILE A 40 0.63 -8.96 3.05
C ILE A 40 1.63 -9.32 1.94
N PRO A 41 1.66 -8.57 0.83
CA PRO A 41 2.58 -8.83 -0.27
C PRO A 41 3.99 -8.31 0.02
N ALA A 42 5.03 -9.02 -0.40
CA ALA A 42 6.40 -8.53 -0.46
C ALA A 42 7.08 -9.07 -1.72
N VAL A 43 8.01 -8.33 -2.32
CA VAL A 43 8.70 -8.77 -3.53
C VAL A 43 9.99 -9.50 -3.15
N LYS A 44 10.10 -10.76 -3.56
CA LYS A 44 11.25 -11.61 -3.27
C LYS A 44 12.28 -11.58 -4.41
N SER A 45 13.55 -11.41 -4.05
CA SER A 45 14.71 -11.50 -4.94
C SER A 45 14.86 -12.90 -5.55
N GLY A 46 15.22 -12.96 -6.83
CA GLY A 46 15.51 -14.22 -7.54
C GLY A 46 14.36 -14.80 -8.37
N GLY A 47 13.22 -14.12 -8.46
CA GLY A 47 12.14 -14.47 -9.38
C GLY A 47 11.05 -13.40 -9.40
N SER A 48 10.26 -13.37 -10.47
CA SER A 48 9.15 -12.42 -10.72
C SER A 48 7.96 -12.56 -9.73
N VAL A 49 8.19 -13.11 -8.54
CA VAL A 49 7.15 -13.62 -7.65
C VAL A 49 7.01 -12.68 -6.45
N THR A 50 5.85 -12.03 -6.37
CA THR A 50 5.34 -11.47 -5.12
C THR A 50 5.10 -12.63 -4.15
N ASP A 51 5.81 -12.65 -3.03
CA ASP A 51 5.46 -13.53 -1.91
C ASP A 51 4.28 -12.90 -1.16
N ILE A 52 3.34 -13.73 -0.73
CA ILE A 52 2.13 -13.25 -0.04
C ILE A 52 2.07 -13.95 1.31
N PHE A 53 2.41 -13.19 2.35
CA PHE A 53 2.28 -13.65 3.72
C PHE A 53 0.81 -13.67 4.11
N THR A 54 0.29 -14.86 4.42
CA THR A 54 -1.10 -15.03 4.81
C THR A 54 -1.25 -15.81 6.10
N ARG A 55 -2.25 -15.42 6.89
CA ARG A 55 -2.62 -16.16 8.10
C ARG A 55 -3.14 -17.55 7.73
N PHE A 56 -3.89 -17.68 6.64
CA PHE A 56 -4.34 -18.97 6.13
C PHE A 56 -3.17 -19.95 5.94
N ASN A 57 -2.10 -19.51 5.27
CA ASN A 57 -0.94 -20.34 5.03
C ASN A 57 -0.18 -20.69 6.32
N SER A 58 -0.13 -19.80 7.32
CA SER A 58 0.53 -20.11 8.59
C SER A 58 -0.20 -21.19 9.41
N HIS A 59 -1.53 -21.31 9.26
CA HIS A 59 -2.32 -22.40 9.85
C HIS A 59 -2.20 -23.72 9.08
N GLN A 60 -1.93 -23.68 7.77
CA GLN A 60 -1.71 -24.88 6.95
C GLN A 60 -0.29 -25.43 7.06
N ASP A 61 0.70 -24.55 7.25
CA ASP A 61 2.11 -24.88 7.31
C ASP A 61 2.80 -24.03 8.37
N SER A 62 3.15 -24.67 9.50
CA SER A 62 3.82 -24.01 10.62
C SER A 62 5.15 -23.35 10.25
N THR A 63 5.81 -23.79 9.16
CA THR A 63 7.05 -23.15 8.68
C THR A 63 6.83 -21.78 8.06
N LYS A 64 5.56 -21.42 7.77
CA LYS A 64 5.13 -20.12 7.26
C LYS A 64 4.58 -19.20 8.35
N ASN A 65 4.60 -19.62 9.61
CA ASN A 65 4.15 -18.81 10.74
C ASN A 65 5.25 -17.85 11.23
N PHE A 66 5.55 -16.84 10.43
CA PHE A 66 6.59 -15.86 10.74
C PHE A 66 6.13 -14.78 11.71
N CYS A 67 7.09 -14.12 12.37
CA CYS A 67 6.87 -12.96 13.22
C CYS A 67 6.35 -11.78 12.39
N LEU A 68 5.42 -11.00 12.94
CA LEU A 68 4.87 -9.82 12.27
C LEU A 68 5.97 -8.78 12.01
N THR A 69 6.95 -8.64 12.90
CA THR A 69 8.10 -7.74 12.71
C THR A 69 8.86 -8.08 11.43
N ASP A 70 9.21 -9.35 11.22
CA ASP A 70 9.96 -9.76 10.02
C ASP A 70 9.15 -9.49 8.73
N ILE A 71 7.85 -9.74 8.78
CA ILE A 71 6.94 -9.51 7.65
C ILE A 71 6.85 -8.02 7.32
N LEU A 72 6.73 -7.16 8.34
CA LEU A 72 6.73 -5.71 8.18
C LEU A 72 8.02 -5.25 7.52
N MET A 73 9.18 -5.72 8.00
CA MET A 73 10.47 -5.41 7.38
C MET A 73 10.55 -5.86 5.92
N CYS A 74 9.94 -7.01 5.56
CA CYS A 74 9.88 -7.45 4.17
C CYS A 74 9.00 -6.53 3.30
N THR A 75 7.79 -6.21 3.76
CA THR A 75 6.80 -5.47 2.94
C THR A 75 7.07 -3.98 2.84
N THR A 76 7.80 -3.37 3.78
CA THR A 76 8.06 -1.91 3.79
C THR A 76 9.45 -1.51 3.30
N ALA A 77 10.25 -2.46 2.79
CA ALA A 77 11.62 -2.21 2.32
C ALA A 77 11.64 -1.47 0.96
N ALA A 78 11.11 -0.24 0.95
CA ALA A 78 10.89 0.56 -0.25
C ALA A 78 12.20 0.94 -0.92
N PRO A 79 12.41 0.61 -2.22
CA PRO A 79 13.59 1.03 -2.95
C PRO A 79 13.79 2.55 -2.86
N THR A 80 15.03 3.00 -2.77
CA THR A 80 15.46 4.40 -2.55
C THR A 80 15.26 4.96 -1.14
N TYR A 81 14.38 4.37 -0.32
CA TYR A 81 14.15 4.76 1.08
C TYR A 81 14.85 3.81 2.06
N PHE A 82 14.70 2.51 1.84
CA PHE A 82 15.17 1.45 2.72
C PHE A 82 16.03 0.44 1.94
N PRO A 83 17.02 -0.21 2.60
CA PRO A 83 17.74 -1.30 1.98
C PRO A 83 16.82 -2.51 1.86
N ALA A 84 17.13 -3.41 0.93
CA ALA A 84 16.46 -4.69 0.85
C ALA A 84 16.69 -5.51 2.14
N TYR A 85 15.68 -6.26 2.57
CA TYR A 85 15.71 -6.99 3.83
C TYR A 85 16.00 -8.48 3.59
N GLN A 86 17.01 -9.03 4.27
CA GLN A 86 17.33 -10.44 4.17
C GLN A 86 16.56 -11.24 5.22
N PHE A 87 15.71 -12.17 4.75
CA PHE A 87 14.87 -13.00 5.59
C PHE A 87 14.73 -14.41 4.99
N ASN A 88 14.86 -15.44 5.82
CA ASN A 88 14.69 -16.84 5.44
C ASN A 88 15.37 -17.23 4.09
N SER A 89 16.69 -16.99 4.01
CA SER A 89 17.54 -17.24 2.82
C SER A 89 17.14 -16.47 1.55
N SER A 90 16.29 -15.46 1.69
CA SER A 90 15.75 -14.66 0.61
C SER A 90 16.00 -13.18 0.89
N VAL A 91 15.96 -12.35 -0.15
CA VAL A 91 16.05 -10.89 -0.01
C VAL A 91 14.72 -10.30 -0.46
N TYR A 92 14.15 -9.41 0.33
CA TYR A 92 12.85 -8.79 0.08
C TYR A 92 12.99 -7.29 -0.15
N VAL A 93 12.13 -6.78 -1.03
CA VAL A 93 11.83 -5.35 -1.17
C VAL A 93 10.33 -5.16 -1.05
N ASP A 94 9.94 -3.89 -0.90
CA ASP A 94 8.57 -3.48 -0.69
C ASP A 94 7.56 -4.11 -1.65
N GLY A 95 6.43 -4.54 -1.10
CA GLY A 95 5.33 -5.13 -1.86
C GLY A 95 4.79 -4.19 -2.93
N GLY A 96 4.80 -2.89 -2.69
CA GLY A 96 4.39 -1.82 -3.59
C GLY A 96 5.09 -1.82 -4.94
N VAL A 97 6.28 -2.42 -5.04
CA VAL A 97 6.99 -2.58 -6.33
C VAL A 97 6.19 -3.43 -7.35
N GLN A 98 5.35 -4.36 -6.89
CA GLN A 98 4.50 -5.19 -7.76
C GLN A 98 3.01 -5.15 -7.39
N ALA A 99 2.70 -4.80 -6.14
CA ALA A 99 1.40 -4.99 -5.50
C ALA A 99 0.96 -3.75 -4.70
N ASN A 100 1.14 -2.56 -5.27
CA ASN A 100 0.81 -1.29 -4.61
C ASN A 100 -0.68 -1.12 -4.28
N ILE A 101 -1.56 -1.84 -4.99
CA ILE A 101 -2.97 -1.99 -4.63
C ILE A 101 -3.23 -3.47 -4.32
N PRO A 102 -3.14 -3.87 -3.04
CA PRO A 102 -3.32 -5.28 -2.66
C PRO A 102 -4.79 -5.73 -2.71
N ALA A 103 -5.74 -4.87 -3.07
CA ALA A 103 -7.17 -5.18 -3.11
C ALA A 103 -7.49 -6.40 -4.00
N MET A 104 -6.87 -6.48 -5.18
CA MET A 104 -7.05 -7.64 -6.07
C MET A 104 -6.43 -8.90 -5.48
N ILE A 105 -5.25 -8.79 -4.87
CA ILE A 105 -4.56 -9.91 -4.22
C ILE A 105 -5.40 -10.45 -3.05
N ALA A 106 -5.98 -9.56 -2.25
CA ALA A 106 -6.87 -9.93 -1.16
C ALA A 106 -8.15 -10.61 -1.67
N TYR A 107 -8.76 -10.08 -2.73
CA TYR A 107 -9.95 -10.68 -3.35
C TYR A 107 -9.65 -12.07 -3.94
N ASP A 108 -8.54 -12.23 -4.64
CA ASP A 108 -8.10 -13.51 -5.19
C ASP A 108 -7.77 -14.52 -4.09
N HIS A 109 -7.11 -14.08 -3.01
CA HIS A 109 -6.81 -14.92 -1.86
C HIS A 109 -8.10 -15.42 -1.18
N ALA A 110 -9.06 -14.54 -0.95
CA ALA A 110 -10.36 -14.90 -0.40
C ALA A 110 -11.09 -15.90 -1.31
N SER A 111 -11.10 -15.64 -2.62
CA SER A 111 -11.67 -16.52 -3.66
C SER A 111 -11.10 -17.93 -3.64
N LYS A 112 -9.79 -18.07 -3.47
CA LYS A 112 -9.09 -19.36 -3.45
C LYS A 112 -9.24 -20.08 -2.11
N SER A 113 -9.18 -19.34 -1.00
CA SER A 113 -9.23 -19.90 0.35
C SER A 113 -10.64 -20.35 0.75
N TYR A 114 -11.67 -19.76 0.13
CA TYR A 114 -13.08 -20.00 0.46
C TYR A 114 -13.90 -20.26 -0.82
N PRO A 115 -13.68 -21.35 -1.57
CA PRO A 115 -14.24 -21.54 -2.92
C PRO A 115 -15.78 -21.63 -2.99
N HIS A 116 -16.46 -21.75 -1.85
CA HIS A 116 -17.91 -21.95 -1.77
C HIS A 116 -18.69 -20.73 -1.24
N TYR A 117 -18.05 -19.56 -1.08
CA TYR A 117 -18.80 -18.36 -0.69
C TYR A 117 -19.66 -17.81 -1.84
N ASP A 118 -20.77 -17.17 -1.49
CA ASP A 118 -21.57 -16.41 -2.45
C ASP A 118 -20.87 -15.09 -2.79
N ARG A 119 -20.40 -14.96 -4.04
CA ARG A 119 -19.69 -13.76 -4.51
C ARG A 119 -20.49 -12.48 -4.35
N ASN A 120 -21.82 -12.55 -4.38
CA ASN A 120 -22.67 -11.38 -4.17
C ASN A 120 -22.60 -10.82 -2.74
N ARG A 121 -22.06 -11.61 -1.80
CA ARG A 121 -21.87 -11.20 -0.39
C ARG A 121 -20.48 -10.65 -0.11
N VAL A 122 -19.56 -10.69 -1.07
CA VAL A 122 -18.25 -10.06 -0.92
C VAL A 122 -18.42 -8.56 -1.07
N ARG A 123 -17.93 -7.82 -0.07
CA ARG A 123 -17.80 -6.36 -0.09
C ARG A 123 -16.33 -6.05 0.05
N LEU A 124 -15.79 -5.22 -0.84
CA LEU A 124 -14.37 -4.87 -0.85
C LEU A 124 -14.21 -3.35 -0.72
N LEU A 125 -13.60 -2.92 0.38
CA LEU A 125 -13.17 -1.54 0.60
C LEU A 125 -11.66 -1.45 0.38
N SER A 126 -11.27 -0.64 -0.59
CA SER A 126 -9.88 -0.34 -0.95
C SER A 126 -9.59 1.11 -0.58
N LEU A 127 -8.71 1.31 0.39
CA LEU A 127 -8.29 2.63 0.86
C LEU A 127 -6.94 2.98 0.24
N GLY A 128 -6.86 4.13 -0.40
CA GLY A 128 -5.60 4.66 -0.90
C GLY A 128 -5.03 5.76 -0.01
N THR A 129 -3.73 6.00 -0.15
CA THR A 129 -2.96 6.96 0.66
C THR A 129 -2.92 8.37 0.05
N GLY A 130 -3.80 8.64 -0.92
CA GLY A 130 -3.74 9.84 -1.74
C GLY A 130 -2.74 9.72 -2.88
N ASP A 131 -2.99 10.42 -3.98
CA ASP A 131 -2.11 10.41 -5.14
C ASP A 131 -2.07 11.78 -5.84
N TYR A 132 -0.92 12.09 -6.42
CA TYR A 132 -0.65 13.24 -7.25
C TYR A 132 -0.06 12.72 -8.56
N VAL A 133 -0.86 12.70 -9.62
CA VAL A 133 -0.38 12.40 -10.96
C VAL A 133 -0.18 13.74 -11.67
N PRO A 134 1.07 14.17 -11.94
CA PRO A 134 1.30 15.34 -12.77
C PRO A 134 0.70 15.08 -14.15
N ASP A 135 -0.02 16.06 -14.71
CA ASP A 135 -0.65 15.91 -16.05
C ASP A 135 0.38 15.43 -17.08
N PRO A 136 0.27 14.17 -17.54
CA PRO A 136 1.24 13.58 -18.46
C PRO A 136 1.12 14.17 -19.87
N LEU A 137 0.02 14.87 -20.18
CA LEU A 137 -0.26 15.49 -21.47
C LEU A 137 0.04 16.99 -21.48
N ASN A 138 0.58 17.55 -20.39
CA ASN A 138 0.99 18.94 -20.35
C ASN A 138 2.26 19.17 -21.19
N LEU A 139 2.04 19.54 -22.46
CA LEU A 139 3.07 19.80 -23.48
C LEU A 139 4.03 20.95 -23.12
N ASN A 140 3.71 21.78 -22.11
CA ASN A 140 4.53 22.92 -21.69
C ASN A 140 5.63 22.53 -20.68
N ALA A 141 5.62 21.30 -20.18
CA ALA A 141 6.71 20.79 -19.35
C ALA A 141 7.85 20.28 -20.24
N ASN A 142 9.04 20.87 -20.15
CA ASN A 142 10.26 20.36 -20.80
C ASN A 142 10.65 18.99 -20.21
N ARG A 143 10.03 17.90 -20.69
CA ARG A 143 10.20 16.51 -20.22
C ARG A 143 11.23 15.73 -21.06
N ASN A 144 12.42 16.28 -21.27
CA ASN A 144 13.51 15.60 -21.99
C ASN A 144 14.16 14.48 -21.14
N LEU A 145 15.08 13.70 -21.71
CA LEU A 145 15.78 12.61 -20.99
C LEU A 145 16.43 13.08 -19.68
N LEU A 146 16.98 14.30 -19.66
CA LEU A 146 17.59 14.90 -18.47
C LEU A 146 16.55 15.21 -17.39
N PHE A 147 15.36 15.65 -17.79
CA PHE A 147 14.23 15.83 -16.89
C PHE A 147 13.84 14.49 -16.24
N TRP A 148 13.68 13.41 -17.02
CA TRP A 148 13.32 12.10 -16.47
C TRP A 148 14.40 11.48 -15.59
N ALA A 149 15.68 11.65 -15.97
CA ALA A 149 16.80 11.19 -15.15
C ALA A 149 16.90 11.96 -13.81
N ARG A 150 16.62 13.27 -13.82
CA ARG A 150 16.60 14.09 -12.60
C ARG A 150 15.36 13.84 -11.74
N ASN A 151 14.22 13.55 -12.36
CA ASN A 151 12.93 13.31 -11.71
C ASN A 151 12.59 11.81 -11.70
N HIS A 152 13.58 10.97 -11.39
CA HIS A 152 13.42 9.51 -11.37
C HIS A 152 12.30 9.05 -10.42
N GLN A 153 12.04 9.79 -9.33
CA GLN A 153 10.91 9.55 -8.43
C GLN A 153 9.56 9.71 -9.14
N SER A 154 9.41 10.69 -10.03
CA SER A 154 8.18 10.85 -10.84
C SER A 154 8.02 9.73 -11.87
N VAL A 155 9.11 9.20 -12.42
CA VAL A 155 9.08 8.02 -13.31
C VAL A 155 8.63 6.79 -12.54
N PHE A 156 9.25 6.55 -11.38
CA PHE A 156 8.91 5.43 -10.51
C PHE A 156 7.43 5.47 -10.15
N LYS A 157 6.94 6.66 -9.78
CA LYS A 157 5.53 6.91 -9.49
C LYS A 157 4.60 6.56 -10.66
N ILE A 158 4.84 7.10 -11.86
CA ILE A 158 4.02 6.78 -13.05
C ILE A 158 4.00 5.27 -13.34
N LEU A 159 5.14 4.59 -13.18
CA LEU A 159 5.24 3.14 -13.41
C LEU A 159 4.48 2.33 -12.35
N MET A 160 4.45 2.79 -11.10
CA MET A 160 3.70 2.15 -10.01
C MET A 160 2.21 2.48 -10.05
N ASP A 161 1.83 3.63 -10.61
CA ASP A 161 0.44 4.11 -10.68
C ASP A 161 -0.29 3.62 -11.94
N GLY A 162 0.41 3.38 -13.05
CA GLY A 162 -0.19 2.85 -14.28
C GLY A 162 -1.00 1.54 -14.10
N PRO A 163 -0.49 0.52 -13.37
CA PRO A 163 -1.23 -0.70 -13.06
C PRO A 163 -2.47 -0.49 -12.17
N GLN A 164 -2.54 0.60 -11.40
CA GLN A 164 -3.60 0.85 -10.42
C GLN A 164 -4.97 1.01 -11.08
N ASN A 165 -5.05 1.80 -12.16
CA ASN A 165 -6.31 1.98 -12.89
C ASN A 165 -6.87 0.67 -13.45
N ASN A 166 -6.01 -0.24 -13.90
CA ASN A 166 -6.44 -1.53 -14.45
C ASN A 166 -7.01 -2.46 -13.36
N ILE A 167 -6.45 -2.41 -12.15
CA ILE A 167 -6.94 -3.16 -11.00
C ILE A 167 -8.32 -2.66 -10.57
N ASP A 168 -8.48 -1.33 -10.44
CA ASP A 168 -9.74 -0.73 -10.03
C ASP A 168 -10.86 -0.99 -11.06
N LEU A 169 -10.55 -0.88 -12.36
CA LEU A 169 -11.50 -1.22 -13.43
C LEU A 169 -11.92 -2.70 -13.38
N HIS A 170 -10.96 -3.60 -13.14
CA HIS A 170 -11.25 -5.03 -13.05
C HIS A 170 -12.12 -5.36 -11.83
N LEU A 171 -11.74 -4.88 -10.65
CA LEU A 171 -12.50 -5.10 -9.41
C LEU A 171 -13.91 -4.51 -9.52
N ASN A 172 -14.05 -3.33 -10.13
CA ASN A 172 -15.36 -2.74 -10.38
C ASN A 172 -16.19 -3.59 -11.37
N SER A 173 -15.57 -4.14 -12.42
CA SER A 173 -16.26 -5.05 -13.34
C SER A 173 -16.73 -6.36 -12.68
N VAL A 174 -16.00 -6.85 -11.68
CA VAL A 174 -16.28 -8.14 -11.02
C VAL A 174 -17.27 -7.98 -9.86
N LEU A 175 -17.12 -6.94 -9.05
CA LEU A 175 -17.88 -6.74 -7.81
C LEU A 175 -18.96 -5.66 -7.93
N GLY A 176 -18.93 -4.82 -8.96
CA GLY A 176 -19.90 -3.76 -9.19
C GLY A 176 -20.13 -2.90 -7.94
N ASP A 177 -21.39 -2.78 -7.52
CA ASP A 177 -21.82 -1.99 -6.35
C ASP A 177 -21.27 -2.49 -5.00
N ASN A 178 -20.51 -3.58 -4.97
CA ASN A 178 -19.84 -4.09 -3.78
C ASN A 178 -18.34 -3.75 -3.73
N TYR A 179 -17.80 -3.03 -4.73
CA TYR A 179 -16.44 -2.48 -4.69
C TYR A 179 -16.46 -0.99 -4.33
N TYR A 180 -15.68 -0.63 -3.32
CA TYR A 180 -15.55 0.72 -2.80
C TYR A 180 -14.08 1.12 -2.82
N ARG A 181 -13.69 2.07 -3.69
CA ARG A 181 -12.34 2.63 -3.74
C ARG A 181 -12.38 4.05 -3.20
N TRP A 182 -11.69 4.29 -2.10
CA TRP A 182 -11.57 5.62 -1.50
C TRP A 182 -10.15 6.13 -1.74
N GLN A 183 -10.04 7.10 -2.64
CA GLN A 183 -8.80 7.65 -3.14
C GLN A 183 -8.93 9.17 -3.20
N ILE A 184 -7.94 9.86 -2.64
CA ILE A 184 -7.85 11.33 -2.67
C ILE A 184 -6.86 11.74 -3.77
N TRP A 185 -7.26 12.68 -4.62
CA TRP A 185 -6.36 13.29 -5.58
C TRP A 185 -5.80 14.59 -5.00
N LEU A 186 -4.50 14.60 -4.74
CA LEU A 186 -3.79 15.73 -4.16
C LEU A 186 -3.59 16.81 -5.23
N GLU A 187 -3.78 18.08 -4.85
CA GLU A 187 -3.47 19.21 -5.74
C GLU A 187 -1.96 19.41 -5.96
N ASN A 188 -1.18 19.04 -4.95
CA ASN A 188 0.28 19.21 -4.93
C ASN A 188 0.90 17.96 -4.30
N PRO A 189 2.06 17.49 -4.79
CA PRO A 189 2.70 16.28 -4.30
C PRO A 189 3.06 16.41 -2.82
N ILE A 190 3.01 15.29 -2.12
CA ILE A 190 3.55 15.08 -0.78
C ILE A 190 4.49 13.88 -0.91
N ASP A 191 5.74 14.05 -0.51
CA ASP A 191 6.76 12.99 -0.60
C ASP A 191 6.51 11.93 0.47
N LEU A 192 6.89 10.68 0.18
CA LEU A 192 6.64 9.54 1.07
C LEU A 192 7.33 9.69 2.44
N ASP A 193 8.48 10.36 2.49
CA ASP A 193 9.28 10.63 3.70
C ASP A 193 9.07 12.05 4.27
N ASP A 194 8.05 12.78 3.83
CA ASP A 194 7.75 14.11 4.38
C ASP A 194 7.13 14.02 5.78
N ILE A 195 7.97 14.25 6.79
CA ILE A 195 7.60 14.26 8.21
C ILE A 195 7.23 15.64 8.76
N GLN A 196 7.08 16.66 7.90
CA GLN A 196 6.75 18.00 8.38
C GLN A 196 5.29 18.08 8.86
N ASP A 197 5.07 18.71 10.02
CA ASP A 197 3.72 18.89 10.60
C ASP A 197 2.74 19.51 9.59
N LYS A 198 3.20 20.43 8.74
CA LYS A 198 2.37 21.05 7.69
C LYS A 198 1.81 20.01 6.70
N SER A 199 2.60 19.01 6.35
CA SER A 199 2.26 17.98 5.37
C SER A 199 1.36 16.93 6.01
N ILE A 200 1.66 16.54 7.25
CA ILE A 200 0.82 15.66 8.07
C ILE A 200 -0.55 16.28 8.31
N ASN A 201 -0.61 17.53 8.76
CA ASN A 201 -1.88 18.24 9.00
C ASN A 201 -2.67 18.38 7.70
N ARG A 202 -2.02 18.69 6.57
CA ARG A 202 -2.68 18.71 5.27
C ARG A 202 -3.30 17.37 4.90
N LEU A 203 -2.62 16.24 5.16
CA LEU A 203 -3.19 14.91 4.91
C LEU A 203 -4.41 14.64 5.79
N ILE A 204 -4.37 15.06 7.06
CA ILE A 204 -5.50 14.95 7.99
C ILE A 204 -6.69 15.80 7.50
N ASP A 205 -6.44 17.05 7.12
CA ASP A 205 -7.48 17.96 6.62
C ASP A 205 -8.12 17.42 5.34
N LEU A 206 -7.31 16.88 4.41
CA LEU A 206 -7.81 16.24 3.20
C LEU A 206 -8.66 15.00 3.51
N ALA A 207 -8.26 14.19 4.50
CA ALA A 207 -9.04 13.03 4.92
C ALA A 207 -10.40 13.44 5.51
N HIS A 208 -10.42 14.46 6.38
CA HIS A 208 -11.67 15.00 6.94
C HIS A 208 -12.57 15.60 5.86
N GLY A 209 -12.02 16.42 4.95
CA GLY A 209 -12.78 16.98 3.83
C GLY A 209 -13.37 15.89 2.92
N HIS A 210 -12.60 14.83 2.65
CA HIS A 210 -13.09 13.70 1.86
C HIS A 210 -14.24 12.95 2.56
N LEU A 211 -14.17 12.77 3.88
CA LEU A 211 -15.26 12.18 4.66
C LEU A 211 -16.53 13.04 4.61
N GLU A 212 -16.39 14.37 4.75
CA GLU A 212 -17.52 15.31 4.65
C GLU A 212 -18.17 15.27 3.26
N GLU A 213 -17.37 15.24 2.18
CA GLU A 213 -17.88 15.07 0.81
C GLU A 213 -18.65 13.75 0.64
N MET A 214 -18.12 12.66 1.20
CA MET A 214 -18.78 11.35 1.17
C MET A 214 -20.11 11.33 1.92
N GLU A 215 -20.25 12.12 2.98
CA GLU A 215 -21.50 12.25 3.74
C GLU A 215 -22.50 13.16 3.02
N ALA A 216 -22.03 14.26 2.41
CA ALA A 216 -22.84 15.29 1.79
C ALA A 216 -23.53 14.85 0.48
N TYR A 217 -22.88 14.02 -0.34
CA TYR A 217 -23.45 13.58 -1.62
C TYR A 217 -24.35 12.33 -1.45
N ASP A 218 -25.57 12.40 -2.00
CA ASP A 218 -26.53 11.29 -2.02
C ASP A 218 -26.21 10.28 -3.13
N ASN A 219 -25.04 9.63 -3.03
CA ASN A 219 -24.59 8.64 -4.01
C ASN A 219 -23.98 7.40 -3.35
N ARG A 220 -23.96 6.29 -4.11
CA ARG A 220 -23.60 4.90 -3.73
C ARG A 220 -22.24 4.69 -3.03
N HIS A 221 -21.41 5.74 -2.91
CA HIS A 221 -20.09 5.72 -2.27
C HIS A 221 -20.10 6.15 -0.80
N ARG A 222 -21.29 6.40 -0.21
CA ARG A 222 -21.46 6.76 1.20
C ARG A 222 -20.85 5.73 2.16
N LEU A 223 -20.11 6.24 3.15
CA LEU A 223 -19.75 5.52 4.37
C LEU A 223 -21.02 4.96 5.05
N GLY A 224 -22.12 5.74 5.07
CA GLY A 224 -23.41 5.30 5.61
C GLY A 224 -23.98 4.06 4.93
N CYS A 225 -24.02 4.03 3.59
CA CYS A 225 -24.48 2.85 2.85
C CYS A 225 -23.60 1.63 3.11
N LEU A 226 -22.29 1.81 3.23
CA LEU A 226 -21.36 0.72 3.56
C LEU A 226 -21.65 0.18 4.97
N ILE A 227 -21.79 1.07 5.97
CA ILE A 227 -22.09 0.71 7.36
C ILE A 227 -23.43 -0.04 7.47
N GLU A 228 -24.49 0.45 6.83
CA GLU A 228 -25.80 -0.21 6.82
C GLU A 228 -25.71 -1.61 6.22
N LYS A 229 -25.02 -1.73 5.10
CA LYS A 229 -24.79 -2.99 4.39
C LYS A 229 -23.93 -4.01 5.17
N PHE A 230 -23.09 -3.56 6.11
CA PHE A 230 -22.33 -4.44 7.02
C PHE A 230 -23.14 -4.82 8.28
N ARG A 231 -24.20 -4.09 8.61
CA ARG A 231 -25.09 -4.39 9.74
C ARG A 231 -26.25 -5.33 9.37
N SER A 232 -26.62 -5.39 8.09
CA SER A 232 -27.63 -6.30 7.51
C SER A 232 -27.05 -7.66 7.16
#